data_AF-A0A7Y5U3P4-F1
#
_entry.id   AF-A0A7Y5U3P4-F1
#
_cell.length_a   1.000
_cell.length_b   1.000
_cell.length_c   1.000
_cell.angle_alpha   90.00
_cell.angle_beta   90.00
_cell.angle_gamma   90.00
#
_symmetry.space_group_name_H-M   'P 1'
#
loop_
_entity.id
_entity.type
_entity.pdbx_description
1 polymer ?
#
loop_
_entity_poly.entity_id
_entity_poly.type
_entity_poly.pdbx_seq_one_letter_code
_entity_poly.pdbx_strand_id
1 'polypeptide(L)'
;MRHRSPTSVHLSSLVAIAIVLACVASMTAAPQPPASDAAWRPLFDGRTLTNWRSTNFGGEGNLKVEDGQIVLYTGGGDLTGITWAGAPLPKTNYELALQAMRVEGNDFFAGVTFPVADSFCSL
;
A
#
# COMPACT_ATOMS: atom_id res chain seq x y z
N MET A 1 19.15 -37.11 -66.41
CA MET A 1 19.62 -36.55 -65.12
C MET A 1 19.26 -35.06 -65.03
N ARG A 2 18.17 -34.72 -64.34
CA ARG A 2 17.99 -33.41 -63.69
C ARG A 2 17.24 -33.68 -62.38
N HIS A 3 17.99 -33.59 -61.29
CA HIS A 3 17.54 -33.87 -59.93
C HIS A 3 16.68 -32.69 -59.45
N ARG A 4 15.45 -32.95 -59.01
CA ARG A 4 14.69 -32.01 -58.18
C ARG A 4 15.22 -32.13 -56.74
N SER A 5 15.47 -31.02 -56.07
CA SER A 5 15.66 -30.98 -54.61
C SER A 5 14.49 -30.25 -53.96
N PRO A 6 14.01 -30.70 -52.79
CA PRO A 6 12.76 -30.22 -52.20
C PRO A 6 12.95 -29.02 -51.28
N THR A 7 11.83 -28.30 -51.15
CA THR A 7 11.47 -27.29 -50.15
C THR A 7 12.02 -27.57 -48.75
N SER A 8 12.69 -26.56 -48.16
CA SER A 8 12.96 -26.51 -46.72
C SER A 8 12.10 -25.41 -46.12
N VAL A 9 11.10 -25.79 -45.34
CA VAL A 9 10.36 -24.87 -44.48
C VAL A 9 10.22 -25.51 -43.10
N HIS A 10 10.40 -24.68 -42.08
CA HIS A 10 10.02 -24.87 -40.67
C HIS A 10 10.88 -25.80 -39.81
N LEU A 11 11.98 -25.26 -39.28
CA LEU A 11 12.55 -25.77 -38.02
C LEU A 11 12.71 -24.71 -36.91
N SER A 12 12.40 -23.44 -37.20
CA SER A 12 12.66 -22.32 -36.28
C SER A 12 11.50 -21.98 -35.33
N SER A 13 10.28 -22.46 -35.57
CA SER A 13 9.09 -22.06 -34.77
C SER A 13 8.80 -22.94 -33.55
N LEU A 14 9.37 -24.15 -33.47
CA LEU A 14 9.11 -25.09 -32.35
C LEU A 14 10.01 -24.82 -31.13
N VAL A 15 11.22 -24.29 -31.34
CA VAL A 15 12.17 -24.01 -30.24
C VAL A 15 11.76 -22.76 -29.44
N ALA A 16 11.17 -21.76 -30.09
CA ALA A 16 10.76 -20.52 -29.44
C ALA A 16 9.51 -20.70 -28.53
N ILE A 17 8.61 -21.62 -28.86
CA ILE A 17 7.38 -21.87 -28.08
C ILE A 17 7.71 -22.65 -26.78
N ALA A 18 8.70 -23.54 -26.81
CA ALA A 18 9.09 -24.33 -25.64
C ALA A 18 9.76 -23.49 -24.53
N ILE A 19 10.44 -22.40 -24.89
CA ILE A 19 11.14 -21.53 -23.92
C ILE A 19 10.16 -20.59 -23.20
N VAL A 20 9.13 -20.10 -23.88
CA VAL A 20 8.12 -19.22 -23.27
C VAL A 20 7.24 -19.98 -22.26
N LEU A 21 6.99 -21.27 -22.47
CA LEU A 21 6.16 -22.08 -21.57
C LEU A 21 6.88 -22.46 -20.26
N ALA A 22 8.22 -22.45 -20.23
CA ALA A 22 9.01 -22.77 -19.04
C ALA A 22 9.16 -21.59 -18.07
N CYS A 23 9.09 -20.34 -18.55
CA CYS A 23 9.25 -19.16 -17.70
C CYS A 23 8.01 -18.77 -16.87
N VAL A 24 6.82 -19.24 -17.27
CA VAL A 24 5.56 -18.91 -16.55
C VAL A 24 5.30 -19.81 -15.33
N ALA A 25 6.05 -20.90 -15.18
CA ALA A 25 5.79 -21.91 -14.15
C ALA A 25 6.49 -21.64 -12.79
N SER A 26 7.33 -20.61 -12.69
CA SER A 26 8.17 -20.38 -11.50
C SER A 26 7.80 -19.17 -10.64
N MET A 27 6.65 -18.53 -10.88
CA MET A 27 6.08 -17.59 -9.91
C MET A 27 5.29 -18.36 -8.85
N THR A 28 5.97 -19.22 -8.10
CA THR A 28 5.41 -19.70 -6.83
C THR A 28 5.34 -18.52 -5.90
N ALA A 29 4.14 -18.01 -5.65
CA ALA A 29 3.88 -17.06 -4.57
C ALA A 29 4.51 -17.63 -3.29
N ALA A 30 5.36 -16.83 -2.63
CA ALA A 30 5.96 -17.23 -1.38
C ALA A 30 4.85 -17.68 -0.41
N PRO A 31 5.04 -18.75 0.38
CA PRO A 31 4.06 -19.19 1.35
C PRO A 31 3.70 -18.00 2.25
N GLN A 32 2.48 -17.47 2.10
CA GLN A 32 2.00 -16.48 3.06
C GLN A 32 1.80 -17.22 4.38
N PRO A 33 2.38 -16.74 5.49
CA PRO A 33 2.07 -17.29 6.79
C PRO A 33 0.55 -17.28 6.98
N PRO A 34 -0.02 -18.29 7.67
CA PRO A 34 -1.44 -18.30 7.95
C PRO A 34 -1.84 -16.97 8.59
N ALA A 35 -2.95 -16.39 8.13
CA ALA A 35 -3.51 -15.18 8.72
C ALA A 35 -3.63 -15.41 10.22
N SER A 36 -2.90 -14.62 11.01
CA SER A 36 -2.92 -14.77 12.46
C SER A 36 -4.28 -14.29 12.98
N ASP A 37 -4.87 -15.02 13.93
CA ASP A 37 -6.01 -14.55 14.74
C ASP A 37 -5.60 -13.40 15.71
N ALA A 38 -4.65 -12.56 15.31
CA ALA A 38 -4.15 -11.46 16.11
C ALA A 38 -5.29 -10.45 16.34
N ALA A 39 -5.55 -10.17 17.61
CA ALA A 39 -6.54 -9.17 17.98
C ALA A 39 -6.13 -7.78 17.45
N TRP A 40 -7.09 -7.07 16.84
CA TRP A 40 -6.92 -5.69 16.41
C TRP A 40 -6.50 -4.80 17.58
N ARG A 41 -5.43 -4.03 17.39
CA ARG A 41 -5.00 -3.01 18.35
C ARG A 41 -5.52 -1.64 17.92
N PRO A 42 -6.44 -1.01 18.68
CA PRO A 42 -6.90 0.33 18.34
C PRO A 42 -5.74 1.33 18.47
N LEU A 43 -5.54 2.15 17.43
CA LEU A 43 -4.60 3.28 17.46
C LEU A 43 -5.30 4.59 17.86
N PHE A 44 -6.63 4.62 17.87
CA PHE A 44 -7.44 5.74 18.32
C PHE A 44 -8.48 5.23 19.31
N ASP A 45 -8.65 5.96 20.41
CA ASP A 45 -9.53 5.60 21.54
C ASP A 45 -10.95 6.17 21.41
N GLY A 46 -11.23 6.90 20.32
CA GLY A 46 -12.49 7.60 20.08
C GLY A 46 -12.68 8.88 20.90
N ARG A 47 -11.66 9.36 21.62
CA ARG A 47 -11.83 10.42 22.63
C ARG A 47 -10.70 11.44 22.63
N THR A 48 -9.47 11.00 22.43
CA THR A 48 -8.28 11.83 22.61
C THR A 48 -7.31 11.65 21.45
N LEU A 49 -6.49 12.67 21.22
CA LEU A 49 -5.34 12.58 20.32
C LEU A 49 -4.12 11.97 21.04
N THR A 50 -4.32 11.17 22.09
CA THR A 50 -3.21 10.51 22.78
C THR A 50 -2.42 9.69 21.78
N ASN A 51 -1.10 9.85 21.77
CA ASN A 51 -0.17 9.25 20.80
C ASN A 51 -0.30 9.73 19.36
N TRP A 52 -1.06 10.79 19.07
CA TRP A 52 -1.09 11.44 17.77
C TRP A 52 -0.60 12.87 17.89
N ARG A 53 0.19 13.31 16.90
CA ARG A 53 0.66 14.71 16.80
C ARG A 53 0.30 15.29 15.45
N SER A 54 0.13 16.62 15.40
CA SER A 54 0.07 17.33 14.13
C SER A 54 1.38 17.17 13.36
N THR A 55 1.26 16.97 12.06
CA THR A 55 2.39 17.00 11.13
C THR A 55 2.59 18.44 10.66
N ASN A 56 3.80 18.96 10.86
CA ASN A 56 4.14 20.32 10.42
C ASN A 56 4.33 20.33 8.90
N PHE A 57 3.39 20.96 8.20
CA PHE A 57 3.45 21.22 6.76
C PHE A 57 3.67 22.72 6.45
N GLY A 58 3.79 23.58 7.47
CA GLY A 58 3.97 25.02 7.30
C GLY A 58 2.68 25.77 6.97
N GLY A 59 1.52 25.16 7.27
CA GLY A 59 0.20 25.70 6.96
C GLY A 59 -0.94 24.74 7.30
N GLU A 60 -0.68 23.69 8.06
CA GLU A 60 -1.66 22.70 8.46
C GLU A 60 -2.79 23.32 9.28
N GLY A 61 -4.00 22.78 9.10
CA GLY A 61 -5.16 23.16 9.89
C GLY A 61 -5.16 22.52 11.28
N ASN A 62 -6.15 22.91 12.08
CA ASN A 62 -6.32 22.39 13.43
C ASN A 62 -6.78 20.92 13.42
N LEU A 63 -6.45 20.22 14.51
CA LEU A 63 -6.92 18.86 14.77
C LEU A 63 -7.88 18.87 15.96
N LYS A 64 -9.00 18.18 15.84
CA LYS A 64 -9.95 18.00 16.95
C LYS A 64 -10.46 16.57 17.00
N VAL A 65 -10.95 16.18 18.17
CA VAL A 65 -11.79 14.99 18.31
C VAL A 65 -13.23 15.45 18.47
N GLU A 66 -14.09 15.04 17.55
CA GLU A 66 -15.51 15.42 17.51
C GLU A 66 -16.33 14.16 17.19
N ASP A 67 -17.38 13.91 17.96
CA ASP A 67 -18.29 12.76 17.76
C ASP A 67 -17.57 11.41 17.55
N GLY A 68 -16.51 11.17 18.32
CA GLY A 68 -15.75 9.93 18.25
C GLY A 68 -14.81 9.81 17.05
N GLN A 69 -14.49 10.91 16.37
CA GLN A 69 -13.68 10.95 15.14
C GLN A 69 -12.56 11.98 15.26
N ILE A 70 -11.43 11.71 14.62
CA ILE A 70 -10.38 12.73 14.43
C ILE A 70 -10.76 13.57 13.21
N VAL A 71 -10.99 14.87 13.44
CA VAL A 71 -11.29 15.84 12.39
C VAL A 71 -10.02 16.61 12.04
N LEU A 72 -9.63 16.54 10.77
CA LEU A 72 -8.53 17.29 10.18
C LEU A 72 -9.14 18.49 9.47
N TYR A 73 -9.02 19.67 10.07
CA TYR A 73 -9.56 20.89 9.46
C TYR A 73 -8.65 21.39 8.33
N THR A 74 -9.25 22.04 7.34
CA THR A 74 -8.53 22.75 6.30
C THR A 74 -7.66 23.86 6.91
N GLY A 75 -6.40 23.90 6.51
CA GLY A 75 -5.43 24.92 6.91
C GLY A 75 -5.30 26.03 5.86
N GLY A 76 -4.25 26.84 6.00
CA GLY A 76 -3.85 27.81 4.98
C GLY A 76 -2.88 27.24 3.94
N GLY A 77 -2.32 26.06 4.19
CA GLY A 77 -1.43 25.34 3.28
C GLY A 77 -2.12 24.18 2.57
N ASP A 78 -1.33 23.40 1.83
CA ASP A 78 -1.85 22.35 0.94
C ASP A 78 -2.36 21.12 1.67
N LEU A 79 -1.91 20.88 2.92
CA LEU A 79 -2.13 19.63 3.64
C LEU A 79 -2.31 19.84 5.15
N THR A 80 -3.24 19.08 5.72
CA THR A 80 -3.31 18.81 7.16
C THR A 80 -3.08 17.33 7.37
N GLY A 81 -2.25 16.94 8.33
CA GLY A 81 -1.98 15.54 8.62
C GLY A 81 -1.63 15.28 10.08
N ILE A 82 -1.73 14.02 10.47
CA ILE A 82 -1.41 13.54 11.80
C ILE A 82 -0.37 12.43 11.72
N THR A 83 0.51 12.35 12.71
CA THR A 83 1.54 11.30 12.81
C THR A 83 1.45 10.58 14.13
N TRP A 84 1.57 9.25 14.08
CA TRP A 84 1.68 8.42 15.28
C TRP A 84 2.96 8.75 16.05
N ALA A 85 2.81 8.98 17.34
CA ALA A 85 3.83 9.36 18.30
C ALA A 85 3.87 8.43 19.53
N GLY A 86 3.10 7.34 19.51
CA GLY A 86 3.08 6.34 20.58
C GLY A 86 4.19 5.30 20.45
N ALA A 87 3.96 4.15 21.11
CA ALA A 87 4.87 3.01 21.05
C ALA A 87 5.13 2.54 19.59
N PRO A 88 6.31 1.95 19.31
CA PRO A 88 6.64 1.46 17.98
C PRO A 88 5.56 0.55 17.39
N LEU A 89 5.23 0.79 16.12
CA LEU A 89 4.32 -0.07 15.34
C LEU A 89 5.09 -1.26 14.72
N PRO A 90 4.41 -2.39 14.46
CA PRO A 90 4.98 -3.45 13.63
C PRO A 90 5.42 -2.89 12.27
N LYS A 91 6.50 -3.43 11.71
CA LYS A 91 7.05 -2.98 10.42
C LYS A 91 6.86 -3.98 9.28
N THR A 92 6.43 -5.20 9.59
CA THR A 92 6.19 -6.29 8.64
C THR A 92 5.07 -7.18 9.14
N ASN A 93 4.38 -7.89 8.24
CA ASN A 93 3.36 -8.89 8.57
C ASN A 93 2.25 -8.35 9.50
N TYR A 94 1.69 -7.19 9.17
CA TYR A 94 0.58 -6.58 9.91
C TYR A 94 -0.48 -6.08 8.94
N GLU A 95 -1.68 -5.85 9.48
CA GLU A 95 -2.76 -5.18 8.78
C GLU A 95 -3.03 -3.81 9.41
N LEU A 96 -3.36 -2.83 8.58
CA LEU A 96 -3.81 -1.50 9.00
C LEU A 96 -5.22 -1.29 8.46
N ALA A 97 -6.16 -1.05 9.36
CA ALA A 97 -7.53 -0.71 9.02
C ALA A 97 -7.82 0.73 9.43
N LEU A 98 -8.48 1.48 8.54
CA LEU A 98 -9.01 2.80 8.83
C LEU A 98 -10.37 3.00 8.16
N GLN A 99 -11.22 3.78 8.82
CA GLN A 99 -12.45 4.29 8.26
C GLN A 99 -12.36 5.82 8.28
N ALA A 100 -12.58 6.43 7.13
CA ALA A 100 -12.53 7.86 6.97
C ALA A 100 -13.63 8.32 6.00
N MET A 101 -13.98 9.60 6.04
CA MET A 101 -14.85 10.23 5.05
C MET A 101 -14.38 11.65 4.76
N ARG A 102 -14.62 12.13 3.53
CA ARG A 102 -14.33 13.52 3.16
C ARG A 102 -15.47 14.39 3.65
N VAL A 103 -15.16 15.37 4.49
CA VAL A 103 -16.14 16.33 5.03
C VAL A 103 -16.08 17.65 4.25
N GLU A 104 -14.88 18.08 3.86
CA GLU A 104 -14.61 19.28 3.07
C GLU A 104 -13.46 18.98 2.08
N GLY A 105 -13.24 19.87 1.11
CA GLY A 105 -12.18 19.76 0.11
C GLY A 105 -12.64 19.00 -1.15
N ASN A 106 -11.89 19.18 -2.23
CA ASN A 106 -12.22 18.62 -3.55
C ASN A 106 -11.03 17.93 -4.25
N ASP A 107 -9.85 17.92 -3.64
CA ASP A 107 -8.66 17.22 -4.13
C ASP A 107 -8.68 15.74 -3.70
N PHE A 108 -7.52 15.11 -3.50
CA PHE A 108 -7.38 13.74 -3.02
C PHE A 108 -8.00 13.57 -1.63
N PHE A 109 -8.60 12.39 -1.40
CA PHE A 109 -9.39 12.15 -0.21
C PHE A 109 -8.54 11.99 1.05
N ALA A 110 -7.62 11.02 1.05
CA ALA A 110 -6.74 10.74 2.17
C ALA A 110 -5.50 9.99 1.64
N GLY A 111 -4.37 10.21 2.30
CA GLY A 111 -3.15 9.43 2.09
C GLY A 111 -2.69 8.83 3.39
N VAL A 112 -2.07 7.64 3.34
CA VAL A 112 -1.60 6.94 4.54
C VAL A 112 -0.18 6.46 4.33
N THR A 113 0.72 6.89 5.21
CA THR A 113 2.12 6.45 5.21
C THR A 113 2.38 5.52 6.39
N PHE A 114 2.96 4.34 6.13
CA PHE A 114 3.16 3.30 7.13
C PHE A 114 4.52 2.59 6.97
N PRO A 115 5.08 2.02 8.06
CA PRO A 115 6.40 1.39 8.02
C PRO A 115 6.39 0.07 7.24
N VAL A 116 7.46 -0.16 6.47
CA VAL A 116 7.72 -1.42 5.76
C VAL A 116 9.20 -1.75 5.91
N ALA A 117 9.51 -2.76 6.74
CA ALA A 117 10.88 -3.11 7.14
C ALA A 117 11.69 -1.88 7.61
N ASP A 118 12.73 -1.50 6.88
CA ASP A 118 13.60 -0.35 7.24
C ASP A 118 13.19 0.96 6.53
N SER A 119 12.04 0.99 5.86
CA SER A 119 11.53 2.15 5.11
C SER A 119 10.02 2.37 5.34
N PHE A 120 9.39 3.15 4.47
CA PHE A 120 7.97 3.49 4.51
C PHE A 120 7.32 3.35 3.12
N CYS A 121 6.01 3.12 3.11
CA CYS A 121 5.17 3.12 1.91
C CYS A 121 4.01 4.11 2.11
N SER A 122 3.55 4.73 1.03
CA SER A 122 2.40 5.66 1.03
C SER A 122 1.35 5.16 0.03
N LEU A 123 0.09 5.18 0.45
CA LEU A 123 -1.10 4.92 -0.39
C LEU A 123 -1.91 6.20 -0.58
#